data_AF-A0A3D5UAB4-F1
#
_entry.id   AF-A0A3D5UAB4-F1
#
_cell.length_a   1.000
_cell.length_b   1.000
_cell.length_c   1.000
_cell.angle_alpha   90.00
_cell.angle_beta   90.00
_cell.angle_gamma   90.00
#
_symmetry.space_group_name_H-M   'P 1'
#
loop_
_entity.id
_entity.type
_entity.pdbx_description
1 polymer ?
#
loop_
_entity_poly.entity_id
_entity_poly.type
_entity_poly.pdbx_seq_one_letter_code
_entity_poly.pdbx_strand_id
1 'polypeptide(L)'
;MNIHRTTLLLLIMLLLSIGACSQNKHKVLNEERGMFSETLKIRTLPTKAKIFINEREIGESPLNYRISHEDSRMVNIKAVPLYPNQYTQNIFLMIPPIPRTI
;
A
#
# COMPACT_ATOMS: atom_id res chain seq x y z
N MET A 1 -52.43 -1.36 22.14
CA MET A 1 -51.44 -2.40 21.78
C MET A 1 -50.46 -2.01 20.66
N ASN A 2 -50.36 -0.74 20.22
CA ASN A 2 -49.48 -0.34 19.10
C ASN A 2 -48.14 0.29 19.51
N ILE A 3 -47.95 0.64 20.78
CA ILE A 3 -46.74 1.31 21.28
C ILE A 3 -45.57 0.32 21.36
N HIS A 4 -45.80 -0.92 21.83
CA HIS A 4 -44.74 -1.94 21.87
C HIS A 4 -44.26 -2.40 20.49
N ARG A 5 -45.13 -2.34 19.46
CA ARG A 5 -44.77 -2.68 18.08
C ARG A 5 -43.93 -1.59 17.44
N THR A 6 -44.24 -0.33 17.72
CA THR A 6 -43.49 0.83 17.20
C THR A 6 -42.13 0.96 17.88
N THR A 7 -42.03 0.70 19.18
CA THR A 7 -40.73 0.67 19.88
C THR A 7 -39.85 -0.49 19.42
N LEU A 8 -40.43 -1.67 19.15
CA LEU A 8 -39.68 -2.81 18.59
C LEU A 8 -39.14 -2.50 17.18
N LEU A 9 -39.94 -1.87 16.32
CA LEU A 9 -39.52 -1.47 14.97
C LEU A 9 -38.39 -0.43 15.00
N LEU A 10 -38.47 0.54 15.91
CA LEU A 10 -37.41 1.54 16.12
C LEU A 10 -36.09 0.91 16.60
N LEU A 11 -36.16 -0.08 17.50
CA LEU A 11 -34.99 -0.80 17.99
C LEU A 11 -34.29 -1.59 16.88
N ILE A 12 -35.07 -2.26 16.01
CA ILE A 12 -34.53 -3.02 14.87
C ILE A 12 -33.83 -2.10 13.87
N MET A 13 -34.41 -0.94 13.57
CA MET A 13 -33.79 0.05 12.68
C MET A 13 -32.47 0.60 13.24
N LEU A 14 -32.39 0.82 14.56
CA LEU A 14 -31.16 1.27 15.20
C LEU A 14 -30.03 0.22 15.09
N LEU A 15 -30.36 -1.06 15.28
CA LEU A 15 -29.38 -2.15 15.19
C LEU A 15 -28.82 -2.35 13.76
N LEU A 16 -29.63 -2.12 12.73
CA LEU A 16 -29.21 -2.22 11.33
C LEU A 16 -28.20 -1.12 10.93
N SER A 17 -28.25 0.04 11.57
CA SER A 17 -27.34 1.15 11.26
C SER A 17 -25.89 0.92 11.72
N ILE A 18 -25.68 0.08 12.74
CA ILE A 18 -24.36 -0.15 13.36
C ILE A 18 -23.53 -1.18 12.57
N GLY A 19 -24.18 -2.06 11.78
CA GLY A 19 -23.52 -3.12 11.01
C GLY A 19 -22.93 -2.70 9.66
N ALA A 20 -23.20 -1.48 9.18
CA ALA A 20 -22.86 -1.06 7.81
C ALA A 20 -21.38 -0.61 7.62
N CYS A 21 -20.58 -0.55 8.69
CA CYS A 21 -19.19 -0.09 8.63
C CYS A 21 -18.17 -1.22 8.87
N SER A 22 -18.37 -2.41 8.28
CA SER A 22 -17.26 -3.35 8.10
C SER A 22 -16.50 -2.96 6.84
N GLN A 23 -15.38 -2.24 7.00
CA GLN A 23 -14.43 -2.06 5.90
C GLN A 23 -13.81 -3.42 5.59
N ASN A 24 -14.38 -4.13 4.62
CA ASN A 24 -13.70 -5.23 3.95
C ASN A 24 -12.43 -4.67 3.33
N LYS A 25 -11.29 -4.77 4.04
CA LYS A 25 -9.96 -4.54 3.49
C LYS A 25 -9.63 -5.68 2.53
N HIS A 26 -10.37 -5.78 1.43
CA HIS A 26 -9.93 -6.55 0.28
C HIS A 26 -8.71 -5.82 -0.26
N LYS A 27 -7.51 -6.31 0.10
CA LYS A 27 -6.31 -5.99 -0.66
C LYS A 27 -6.56 -6.56 -2.05
N VAL A 28 -7.01 -5.72 -2.98
CA VAL A 28 -7.08 -6.08 -4.39
C VAL A 28 -5.64 -6.30 -4.84
N LEU A 29 -5.19 -7.55 -4.78
CA LEU A 29 -3.96 -7.97 -5.40
C LEU A 29 -4.28 -8.20 -6.86
N ASN A 30 -4.34 -7.12 -7.64
CA ASN A 30 -4.32 -7.21 -9.09
C ASN A 30 -2.89 -7.66 -9.49
N GLU A 31 -2.65 -8.96 -9.46
CA GLU A 31 -1.61 -9.52 -10.32
C GLU A 31 -2.15 -9.42 -11.75
N GLU A 32 -1.84 -8.31 -12.43
CA GLU A 32 -2.19 -8.14 -13.84
C GLU A 32 -1.51 -9.27 -14.63
N ARG A 33 -2.30 -10.11 -15.29
CA ARG A 33 -1.79 -11.22 -16.09
C ARG A 33 -0.86 -10.64 -17.16
N GLY A 34 0.36 -11.17 -17.24
CA GLY A 34 1.39 -10.67 -18.16
C GLY A 34 2.44 -9.77 -17.51
N MET A 35 2.31 -9.40 -16.24
CA MET A 35 3.38 -8.69 -15.52
C MET A 35 4.34 -9.62 -14.78
N PHE A 36 5.63 -9.30 -14.81
CA PHE A 36 6.62 -9.89 -13.92
C PHE A 36 6.65 -9.13 -12.60
N SER A 37 6.87 -9.85 -11.50
CA SER A 37 6.94 -9.27 -10.17
C SER A 37 8.23 -9.64 -9.47
N GLU A 38 8.90 -8.65 -8.89
CA GLU A 38 10.06 -8.84 -8.04
C GLU A 38 9.86 -8.18 -6.67
N THR A 39 10.58 -8.66 -5.66
CA THR A 39 10.53 -8.07 -4.31
C THR A 39 11.78 -7.25 -4.04
N LEU A 40 11.62 -5.94 -3.88
CA LEU A 40 12.67 -5.06 -3.40
C LEU A 40 12.75 -5.12 -1.88
N LYS A 41 13.94 -5.42 -1.37
CA LYS A 41 14.26 -5.31 0.07
C LYS A 41 14.90 -3.96 0.32
N ILE A 42 14.17 -3.04 0.96
CA ILE A 42 14.64 -1.68 1.22
C ILE A 42 15.09 -1.60 2.68
N ARG A 43 16.36 -1.24 2.88
CA ARG A 43 16.98 -1.06 4.20
C ARG A 43 17.68 0.29 4.22
N THR A 44 17.63 0.95 5.37
CA THR A 44 18.37 2.20 5.61
C THR A 44 19.20 2.04 6.87
N LEU A 45 20.37 2.67 6.87
CA LEU A 45 21.30 2.69 7.98
C LEU A 45 21.78 4.14 8.19
N PRO A 46 22.02 4.58 9.43
CA PRO A 46 21.86 3.83 10.69
C PRO A 46 20.41 3.80 11.20
N THR A 47 19.55 4.70 10.75
CA THR A 47 18.19 4.90 11.27
C THR A 47 17.13 4.60 10.21
N LYS A 48 15.88 4.47 10.65
CA LYS A 48 14.72 4.32 9.77
C LYS A 48 14.44 5.58 8.95
N ALA A 49 13.78 5.41 7.82
CA ALA A 49 13.38 6.47 6.90
C ALA A 49 11.99 6.18 6.33
N LYS A 50 11.24 7.24 6.00
CA LYS A 50 10.06 7.13 5.13
C LYS A 50 10.52 6.92 3.69
N ILE A 51 9.94 5.93 3.04
CA ILE A 51 10.29 5.52 1.69
C ILE A 51 9.19 5.94 0.73
N PHE A 52 9.61 6.58 -0.36
CA PHE A 52 8.77 6.98 -1.47
C PHE A 52 9.27 6.32 -2.75
N ILE A 53 8.36 5.83 -3.58
CA ILE A 53 8.65 5.34 -4.93
C ILE A 53 7.87 6.19 -5.92
N ASN A 54 8.57 6.90 -6.80
CA ASN A 54 7.98 7.89 -7.71
C ASN A 54 7.03 8.87 -6.98
N GLU A 55 7.54 9.47 -5.89
CA GLU A 55 6.81 10.41 -5.03
C GLU A 55 5.62 9.84 -4.22
N ARG A 56 5.27 8.56 -4.41
CA ARG A 56 4.25 7.88 -3.58
C ARG A 56 4.89 7.30 -2.32
N GLU A 57 4.36 7.66 -1.15
CA GLU A 57 4.75 7.05 0.13
C GLU A 57 4.38 5.56 0.15
N ILE A 58 5.35 4.71 0.48
CA ILE A 58 5.19 3.25 0.57
C ILE A 58 5.17 2.79 2.03
N GLY A 59 5.94 3.45 2.90
CA GLY A 59 6.02 3.14 4.32
C GLY A 59 7.39 3.46 4.91
N GLU A 60 7.70 2.92 6.09
CA GLU A 60 8.98 3.12 6.77
C GLU A 60 9.92 1.93 6.58
N SER A 61 11.21 2.20 6.38
CA SER A 61 12.24 1.16 6.32
C SER A 61 12.53 0.53 7.70
N PRO A 62 13.01 -0.74 7.74
CA PRO A 62 13.16 -1.65 6.63
C PRO A 62 11.80 -2.19 6.15
N LEU A 63 11.64 -2.35 4.83
CA LEU A 63 10.41 -2.90 4.24
C LEU A 63 10.69 -3.75 3.01
N ASN A 64 9.74 -4.63 2.69
CA ASN A 64 9.70 -5.38 1.43
C ASN A 64 8.61 -4.77 0.54
N TYR A 65 8.96 -4.41 -0.69
CA TYR A 65 8.04 -3.85 -1.66
C TYR A 65 7.99 -4.74 -2.90
N ARG A 66 6.79 -5.19 -3.28
CA ARG A 66 6.59 -5.93 -4.52
C ARG A 66 6.43 -4.94 -5.66
N ILE A 67 7.33 -5.00 -6.63
CA ILE A 67 7.24 -4.22 -7.86
C ILE A 67 6.78 -5.12 -8.98
N SER A 68 5.84 -4.63 -9.78
CA SER A 68 5.46 -5.28 -11.03
C SER A 68 5.98 -4.46 -12.21
N HIS A 69 6.36 -5.17 -13.27
CA HIS A 69 6.90 -4.58 -14.49
C HIS A 69 6.54 -5.37 -15.73
N GLU A 70 6.37 -4.64 -16.83
CA GLU A 70 6.17 -5.14 -18.18
C GLU A 70 7.25 -4.54 -19.08
N ASP A 71 7.25 -3.22 -19.16
CA ASP A 71 8.28 -2.45 -19.87
C ASP A 71 9.41 -1.97 -18.97
N SER A 72 10.53 -1.66 -19.61
CA SER A 72 11.65 -1.03 -18.93
C SER A 72 11.29 0.39 -18.50
N ARG A 73 11.57 0.71 -17.24
CA ARG A 73 11.33 2.06 -16.70
C ARG A 73 12.31 2.40 -15.60
N MET A 74 12.61 3.68 -15.50
CA MET A 74 13.35 4.23 -14.37
C MET A 74 12.39 4.55 -13.22
N VAL A 75 12.75 4.16 -12.00
CA VAL A 75 12.02 4.54 -10.79
C VAL A 75 12.93 5.30 -9.83
N ASN A 76 12.39 6.33 -9.20
CA ASN A 76 13.07 7.02 -8.11
C ASN A 76 12.63 6.43 -6.76
N ILE A 77 13.58 5.92 -5.99
CA ILE A 77 13.40 5.51 -4.61
C ILE A 77 13.99 6.61 -3.72
N LYS A 78 13.11 7.35 -3.04
CA LYS A 78 13.48 8.44 -2.14
C LYS A 78 13.34 7.98 -0.69
N ALA A 79 14.40 8.14 0.09
CA ALA A 79 14.43 7.86 1.53
C ALA A 79 14.54 9.18 2.29
N VAL A 80 13.48 9.55 3.03
CA VAL A 80 13.44 10.73 3.89
C VAL A 80 13.67 10.29 5.34
N PRO A 81 14.76 10.70 6.00
CA PRO A 81 15.06 10.27 7.36
C PRO A 81 14.00 10.73 8.37
N LEU A 82 13.78 9.94 9.43
CA LEU A 82 12.83 10.29 10.50
C LEU A 82 13.41 11.27 11.54
N TYR A 83 14.73 11.43 11.58
CA TYR A 83 15.43 12.19 12.60
C TYR A 83 16.09 13.44 12.00
N PRO A 84 16.20 14.54 12.76
CA PRO A 84 16.82 15.77 12.28
C PRO A 84 18.31 15.56 11.96
N ASN A 85 18.88 16.47 11.16
CA ASN A 85 20.29 16.49 10.75
C ASN A 85 20.71 15.26 9.93
N GLN A 86 19.77 14.64 9.21
CA GLN A 86 20.02 13.55 8.27
C GLN A 86 19.53 13.97 6.88
N TYR A 87 20.27 13.56 5.85
CA TYR A 87 19.98 13.95 4.47
C TYR A 87 19.03 12.99 3.77
N THR A 88 18.12 13.52 2.97
CA THR A 88 17.31 12.73 2.04
C THR A 88 18.19 12.12 0.96
N GLN A 89 17.94 10.85 0.64
CA GLN A 89 18.61 10.15 -0.44
C GLN A 89 17.63 9.82 -1.56
N ASN A 90 18.05 9.99 -2.82
CA ASN A 90 17.32 9.52 -3.99
C ASN A 90 18.18 8.48 -4.70
N ILE A 91 17.59 7.33 -5.03
CA ILE A 91 18.22 6.25 -5.79
C ILE A 91 17.37 6.00 -7.02
N PHE A 92 17.97 6.18 -8.20
CA PHE A 92 17.33 5.86 -9.46
C PHE A 92 17.65 4.42 -9.84
N LEU A 93 16.61 3.60 -9.96
CA LEU A 93 16.72 2.19 -10.32
C LEU A 93 16.13 1.97 -11.71
N MET A 94 16.88 1.30 -12.57
CA MET A 94 16.36 0.80 -13.85
C MET A 94 15.68 -0.54 -13.62
N ILE A 95 14.40 -0.64 -13.97
CA ILE A 95 13.67 -1.90 -13.98
C ILE A 95 13.76 -2.49 -15.39
N PRO A 96 14.17 -3.75 -15.54
CA PRO A 96 14.24 -4.40 -16.85
C PRO A 96 12.84 -4.66 -17.43
N PRO A 97 12.71 -4.83 -18.75
CA PRO A 97 11.49 -5.33 -19.34
C PRO A 97 11.32 -6.82 -19.02
N ILE A 98 10.17 -7.38 -19.38
CA ILE A 98 9.94 -8.82 -19.32
C ILE A 98 11.02 -9.58 -20.13
N PRO A 99 11.66 -10.62 -19.56
CA PRO A 99 12.57 -11.47 -20.30
C PRO A 99 11.89 -12.09 -21.51
N ARG A 100 12.47 -11.90 -22.70
CA ARG A 100 12.00 -12.57 -23.92
C ARG A 100 12.58 -13.98 -23.96
N THR A 101 11.74 -14.99 -24.20
CA THR A 101 12.21 -16.32 -24.55
C THR A 101 12.89 -16.25 -25.92
N ILE A 102 14.18 -16.56 -25.95
CA ILE A 102 15.02 -16.62 -27.15
C ILE A 102 14.83 -17.99 -27.82
#